data_AF-A0A3R8KLC4-F1
#
_entry.id   AF-A0A3R8KLC4-F1
#
_cell.length_a   1.000
_cell.length_b   1.000
_cell.length_c   1.000
_cell.angle_alpha   90.00
_cell.angle_beta   90.00
_cell.angle_gamma   90.00
#
_symmetry.space_group_name_H-M   'P 1'
#
loop_
_entity.id
_entity.type
_entity.pdbx_description
1 polymer ?
#
loop_
_entity_poly.entity_id
_entity_poly.type
_entity_poly.pdbx_seq_one_letter_code
_entity_poly.pdbx_strand_id
1 'polypeptide(L)'
;MNQHPAPAPRRGTWIWATVLAALWLPLCWRLYPAWNASAELAHGWAVPVFAAWLAWQRLQNPPVSSLPERAAQTGPSTSRRRALDGGAAASILAWIALPPAMIALVASLPVLEANPQWPAAQWLGTTGAIVATLAPIQLAAGRTAWTTHLAFPVLFMLTALDWPAAARQPLLSALSVFNAQLAAEVTSLAGHPAVAEGSVIAVSGGYVGVDEACAGLRSLQAVWMFSWFFGELHRLRLVPRLGLVAVALLAAFAGNLARTLFLTWQIAAHGAEAGHHWHDRAGLIVLIATLVVLVAFSQWLASRAAKHPHPGGVSSAPIPAPTSAPPAPTPAASPATPAVHTARAATLAALPTGLAASVVALVLAAEAGTQAWFARHAARAGGAQWQLRTDTPHWTRLEIPSRVHDLLGFTSGEYLLREGLPRGGAAVAYALRWEGDVAAGEVTELHDPTICMPAIGARLEHGPDQVRVVESYSGREIVFDAWRFSTAGATQHVFFCVWDAFHGRPRTRDPATVGARSWSPPRFRLERVAEGRRRADLAQVIFVLQGEATDAEARVWLQTAVAELLREKH
;
A
#
# COMPACT_ATOMS: atom_id res chain seq x y z
N MET A 1 -48.11 -12.14 11.91
CA MET A 1 -46.76 -11.64 11.56
C MET A 1 -46.04 -11.31 12.87
N ASN A 2 -45.46 -12.31 13.54
CA ASN A 2 -44.83 -12.13 14.85
C ASN A 2 -43.39 -11.65 14.63
N GLN A 3 -43.19 -10.34 14.68
CA GLN A 3 -41.87 -9.75 14.77
C GLN A 3 -41.35 -9.98 16.19
N HIS A 4 -40.52 -11.01 16.37
CA HIS A 4 -39.70 -11.09 17.57
C HIS A 4 -38.67 -9.96 17.54
N PRO A 5 -38.57 -9.12 18.59
CA PRO A 5 -37.52 -8.12 18.66
C PRO A 5 -36.15 -8.81 18.62
N ALA A 6 -35.24 -8.28 17.80
CA ALA A 6 -33.87 -8.77 17.73
C ALA A 6 -33.25 -8.74 19.15
N PRO A 7 -32.59 -9.82 19.59
CA PRO A 7 -31.99 -9.86 20.92
C PRO A 7 -30.96 -8.74 21.06
N ALA A 8 -31.05 -7.97 22.15
CA ALA A 8 -30.09 -6.91 22.43
C ALA A 8 -28.65 -7.47 22.46
N PRO A 9 -27.67 -6.75 21.87
CA PRO A 9 -26.27 -7.18 21.88
C PRO A 9 -25.78 -7.38 23.32
N ARG A 10 -25.26 -8.58 23.61
CA ARG A 10 -24.73 -8.94 24.94
C ARG A 10 -23.53 -8.03 25.25
N ARG A 11 -23.36 -7.65 26.53
CA ARG A 11 -22.25 -6.80 27.03
C ARG A 11 -20.87 -7.21 26.50
N GLY A 12 -20.60 -8.51 26.36
CA GLY A 12 -19.35 -9.03 25.80
C GLY A 12 -19.09 -8.66 24.33
N THR A 13 -20.13 -8.53 23.51
CA THR A 13 -20.02 -8.11 22.10
C THR A 13 -19.52 -6.68 22.00
N TRP A 14 -20.04 -5.78 22.85
CA TRP A 14 -19.58 -4.39 22.90
C TRP A 14 -18.13 -4.28 23.34
N ILE A 15 -17.71 -5.06 24.35
CA ILE A 15 -16.30 -5.08 24.79
C ILE A 15 -15.37 -5.45 23.63
N TRP A 16 -15.69 -6.52 22.89
CA TRP A 16 -14.91 -6.93 21.73
C TRP A 16 -14.92 -5.87 20.62
N ALA A 17 -16.08 -5.28 20.32
CA ALA A 17 -16.19 -4.21 19.33
C ALA A 17 -15.30 -3.01 19.71
N THR A 18 -15.30 -2.60 20.98
CA THR A 18 -14.44 -1.51 21.47
C THR A 18 -12.96 -1.85 21.37
N VAL A 19 -12.55 -3.06 21.76
CA VAL A 19 -11.14 -3.49 21.64
C VAL A 19 -10.70 -3.52 20.18
N LEU A 20 -11.50 -4.11 19.30
CA LEU A 20 -11.19 -4.17 17.87
C LEU A 20 -11.13 -2.77 17.25
N ALA A 21 -12.07 -1.88 17.60
CA ALA A 21 -12.06 -0.50 17.16
C ALA A 21 -10.79 0.24 17.63
N ALA A 22 -10.40 0.07 18.90
CA ALA A 22 -9.18 0.65 19.44
C ALA A 22 -7.93 0.13 18.72
N LEU A 23 -7.83 -1.16 18.43
CA LEU A 23 -6.65 -1.74 17.76
C LEU A 23 -6.57 -1.33 16.28
N TRP A 24 -7.69 -1.37 15.55
CA TRP A 24 -7.69 -1.32 14.09
C TRP A 24 -8.01 0.06 13.51
N LEU A 25 -8.84 0.91 14.14
CA LEU A 25 -9.17 2.22 13.58
C LEU A 25 -7.96 3.16 13.50
N PRO A 26 -7.14 3.33 14.56
CA PRO A 26 -5.96 4.21 14.50
C PRO A 26 -4.90 3.70 13.52
N LEU A 27 -4.81 2.38 13.33
CA LEU A 27 -3.91 1.76 12.37
C LEU A 27 -4.41 1.96 10.93
N CYS A 28 -5.67 1.62 10.64
CA CYS A 28 -6.26 1.79 9.31
C CYS A 28 -6.27 3.26 8.88
N TRP A 29 -6.50 4.19 9.82
CA TRP A 29 -6.39 5.62 9.58
C TRP A 29 -5.00 6.02 9.05
N ARG A 30 -3.94 5.40 9.57
CA ARG A 30 -2.55 5.68 9.14
C ARG A 30 -2.09 4.90 7.92
N LEU A 31 -2.76 3.79 7.60
CA LEU A 31 -2.57 3.06 6.35
C LEU A 31 -3.32 3.71 5.18
N TYR A 32 -4.39 4.45 5.45
CA TYR A 32 -5.23 5.11 4.44
C TYR A 32 -4.46 6.02 3.48
N PRO A 33 -3.52 6.89 3.91
CA PRO A 33 -2.72 7.68 2.98
C PRO A 33 -1.90 6.80 2.03
N ALA A 34 -1.32 5.70 2.51
CA ALA A 34 -0.58 4.78 1.65
C ALA A 34 -1.48 4.08 0.62
N TRP A 35 -2.72 3.73 0.99
CA TRP A 35 -3.71 3.14 0.08
C TRP A 35 -4.18 4.12 -1.01
N ASN A 36 -4.16 5.43 -0.76
CA ASN A 36 -4.54 6.43 -1.76
C ASN A 36 -3.38 6.97 -2.56
N ALA A 37 -2.17 6.96 -2.01
CA ALA A 37 -0.99 7.53 -2.65
C ALA A 37 -0.46 6.68 -3.81
N SER A 38 -0.73 5.37 -3.82
CA SER A 38 -0.35 4.51 -4.95
C SER A 38 -1.52 3.67 -5.45
N ALA A 39 -1.65 3.62 -6.77
CA ALA A 39 -2.63 2.75 -7.42
C ALA A 39 -2.38 1.25 -7.13
N GLU A 40 -1.18 0.88 -6.67
CA GLU A 40 -0.81 -0.50 -6.32
C GLU A 40 -1.44 -0.95 -5.01
N LEU A 41 -1.52 -0.05 -4.03
CA LEU A 41 -2.11 -0.31 -2.72
C LEU A 41 -3.58 0.12 -2.63
N ALA A 42 -4.15 0.59 -3.74
CA ALA A 42 -5.52 1.06 -3.80
C ALA A 42 -6.56 -0.02 -3.43
N HIS A 43 -6.26 -1.32 -3.50
CA HIS A 43 -7.17 -2.35 -2.98
C HIS A 43 -7.24 -2.39 -1.45
N GLY A 44 -6.28 -1.76 -0.76
CA GLY A 44 -6.13 -1.82 0.70
C GLY A 44 -7.36 -1.36 1.47
N TRP A 45 -8.13 -0.38 0.96
CA TRP A 45 -9.37 0.09 1.61
C TRP A 45 -10.43 -1.01 1.74
N ALA A 46 -10.45 -1.98 0.82
CA ALA A 46 -11.43 -3.05 0.80
C ALA A 46 -11.08 -4.17 1.80
N VAL A 47 -9.79 -4.29 2.17
CA VAL A 47 -9.29 -5.39 3.01
C VAL A 47 -9.91 -5.42 4.41
N PRO A 48 -9.99 -4.30 5.18
CA PRO A 48 -10.67 -4.30 6.48
C PRO A 48 -12.14 -4.73 6.39
N VAL A 49 -12.83 -4.33 5.31
CA VAL A 49 -14.24 -4.67 5.08
C VAL A 49 -14.40 -6.17 4.80
N PHE A 50 -13.56 -6.72 3.92
CA PHE A 50 -13.55 -8.15 3.63
C PHE A 50 -13.12 -8.98 4.85
N ALA A 51 -12.13 -8.54 5.62
CA ALA A 51 -11.71 -9.18 6.86
C ALA A 51 -12.85 -9.25 7.88
N ALA A 52 -13.55 -8.13 8.10
CA ALA A 52 -14.70 -8.06 9.00
C ALA A 52 -15.84 -8.98 8.53
N TRP A 53 -16.12 -9.01 7.23
CA TRP A 53 -17.13 -9.89 6.65
C TRP A 53 -16.77 -11.38 6.77
N LEU A 54 -15.52 -11.75 6.48
CA LEU A 54 -15.01 -13.12 6.66
C LEU A 54 -15.09 -13.54 8.14
N ALA A 55 -14.73 -12.65 9.07
CA ALA A 55 -14.86 -12.89 10.50
C ALA A 55 -16.33 -13.08 10.90
N TRP A 56 -17.23 -12.25 10.39
CA TRP A 56 -18.66 -12.38 10.62
C TRP A 56 -19.22 -13.72 10.11
N GLN A 57 -18.81 -14.19 8.92
CA GLN A 57 -19.18 -15.52 8.42
C GLN A 57 -18.67 -16.65 9.31
N ARG A 58 -17.45 -16.53 9.84
CA ARG A 58 -16.85 -17.48 10.77
C ARG A 58 -17.60 -17.50 12.10
N LEU A 59 -18.02 -16.34 12.62
CA LEU A 59 -18.82 -16.24 13.84
C LEU A 59 -20.21 -16.89 13.70
N GLN A 60 -20.82 -16.84 12.51
CA GLN A 60 -22.08 -17.56 12.22
C GLN A 60 -21.92 -19.09 12.19
N ASN A 61 -20.70 -19.58 11.99
CA ASN A 61 -20.39 -21.01 11.86
C ASN A 61 -19.31 -21.41 12.87
N PRO A 62 -19.63 -21.48 14.18
CA PRO A 62 -18.65 -21.71 15.23
C PRO A 62 -17.97 -23.09 15.11
N PRO A 63 -16.75 -23.25 15.65
CA PRO A 63 -16.01 -24.50 15.59
C PRO A 63 -16.72 -25.62 16.38
N VAL A 64 -16.71 -26.85 15.84
CA VAL A 64 -17.45 -28.01 16.38
C VAL A 64 -17.09 -28.32 17.85
N SER A 65 -15.83 -28.10 18.23
CA SER A 65 -15.34 -28.32 19.61
C SER A 65 -15.90 -27.34 20.65
N SER A 66 -16.65 -26.31 20.21
CA SER A 66 -17.26 -25.31 21.10
C SER A 66 -18.71 -25.62 21.48
N LEU A 67 -19.33 -26.65 20.89
CA LEU A 67 -20.72 -27.04 21.12
C LEU A 67 -20.87 -27.90 22.41
N PRO A 68 -21.71 -27.49 23.38
CA PRO A 68 -21.83 -28.17 24.68
C PRO A 68 -22.27 -29.64 24.61
N GLU A 69 -23.11 -29.97 23.64
CA GLU A 69 -23.89 -31.22 23.62
C GLU A 69 -23.09 -32.45 23.15
N ARG A 70 -22.06 -32.26 22.32
CA ARG A 70 -21.14 -33.35 21.87
C ARG A 70 -19.91 -33.52 22.74
N ALA A 71 -19.54 -32.51 23.53
CA ALA A 71 -18.46 -32.62 24.51
C ALA A 71 -18.81 -33.59 25.64
N ALA A 72 -20.10 -33.76 25.94
CA ALA A 72 -20.61 -34.70 26.94
C ALA A 72 -20.63 -36.17 26.46
N GLN A 73 -20.70 -36.42 25.14
CA GLN A 73 -20.86 -37.77 24.57
C GLN A 73 -19.54 -38.50 24.27
N THR A 74 -18.39 -37.82 24.36
CA THR A 74 -17.07 -38.42 24.14
C THR A 74 -16.35 -38.56 25.47
N GLY A 75 -16.13 -39.81 25.91
CA GLY A 75 -15.40 -40.13 27.15
C GLY A 75 -13.97 -39.55 27.18
N PRO A 76 -13.26 -39.66 28.31
CA PRO A 76 -11.92 -39.07 28.50
C PRO A 76 -10.87 -39.83 27.68
N SER A 77 -10.80 -39.53 26.38
CA SER A 77 -9.77 -40.10 25.51
C SER A 77 -8.43 -39.36 25.68
N THR A 78 -7.33 -40.07 25.43
CA THR A 78 -5.94 -39.53 25.39
C THR A 78 -5.79 -38.31 24.46
N SER A 79 -6.67 -38.16 23.47
CA SER A 79 -6.74 -36.98 22.60
C SER A 79 -7.19 -35.71 23.33
N ARG A 80 -8.04 -35.82 24.36
CA ARG A 80 -8.52 -34.69 25.17
C ARG A 80 -7.41 -34.14 26.08
N ARG A 81 -6.56 -34.99 26.66
CA ARG A 81 -5.37 -34.56 27.43
C ARG A 81 -4.38 -33.80 26.54
N ARG A 82 -4.01 -34.35 25.38
CA ARG A 82 -3.16 -33.66 24.39
C ARG A 82 -3.73 -32.31 23.92
N ALA A 83 -5.04 -32.21 23.74
CA ALA A 83 -5.71 -30.96 23.37
C ALA A 83 -5.72 -29.92 24.52
N LEU A 84 -5.85 -30.37 25.77
CA LEU A 84 -5.74 -29.52 26.95
C LEU A 84 -4.30 -29.02 27.16
N ASP A 85 -3.30 -29.90 26.99
CA ASP A 85 -1.88 -29.58 27.11
C ASP A 85 -1.43 -28.58 26.02
N GLY A 86 -1.86 -28.78 24.77
CA GLY A 86 -1.62 -27.85 23.68
C GLY A 86 -2.33 -26.50 23.83
N GLY A 87 -3.49 -26.48 24.48
CA GLY A 87 -4.22 -25.25 24.81
C GLY A 87 -3.52 -24.41 25.88
N ALA A 88 -2.95 -25.06 26.91
CA ALA A 88 -2.19 -24.38 27.96
C ALA A 88 -0.90 -23.75 27.42
N ALA A 89 -0.11 -24.48 26.63
CA ALA A 89 1.09 -23.95 25.99
C ALA A 89 0.76 -22.77 25.06
N ALA A 90 -0.30 -22.86 24.26
CA ALA A 90 -0.75 -21.77 23.39
C ALA A 90 -1.18 -20.53 24.19
N SER A 91 -1.80 -20.70 25.36
CA SER A 91 -2.17 -19.59 26.24
C SER A 91 -0.94 -18.93 26.90
N ILE A 92 0.09 -19.71 27.27
CA ILE A 92 1.37 -19.16 27.75
C ILE A 92 2.03 -18.33 26.64
N LEU A 93 2.10 -18.87 25.42
CA LEU A 93 2.61 -18.14 24.26
C LEU A 93 1.81 -16.88 23.97
N ALA A 94 0.48 -16.90 24.10
CA ALA A 94 -0.37 -15.72 23.95
C ALA A 94 -0.05 -14.63 24.99
N TRP A 95 0.18 -15.01 26.25
CA TRP A 95 0.63 -14.07 27.30
C TRP A 95 2.01 -13.48 27.04
N ILE A 96 2.94 -14.28 26.53
CA ILE A 96 4.30 -13.82 26.17
C ILE A 96 4.27 -12.91 24.95
N ALA A 97 3.43 -13.21 23.96
CA ALA A 97 3.37 -12.48 22.70
C ALA A 97 2.57 -11.17 22.79
N LEU A 98 1.62 -11.06 23.71
CA LEU A 98 0.73 -9.88 23.81
C LEU A 98 1.50 -8.59 24.16
N PRO A 99 2.37 -8.52 25.18
CA PRO A 99 3.11 -7.29 25.50
C PRO A 99 3.99 -6.76 24.34
N PRO A 100 4.87 -7.56 23.69
CA PRO A 100 5.67 -7.06 22.58
C PRO A 100 4.80 -6.69 21.37
N ALA A 101 3.67 -7.38 21.14
CA ALA A 101 2.72 -7.00 20.11
C ALA A 101 2.06 -5.64 20.37
N MET A 102 1.67 -5.36 21.62
CA MET A 102 1.15 -4.06 22.01
C MET A 102 2.21 -2.96 21.88
N ILE A 103 3.46 -3.24 22.26
CA ILE A 103 4.59 -2.31 22.08
C ILE A 103 4.81 -2.04 20.59
N ALA A 104 4.82 -3.07 19.75
CA ALA A 104 4.97 -2.96 18.30
C ALA A 104 3.86 -2.10 17.69
N LEU A 105 2.60 -2.35 18.05
CA LEU A 105 1.45 -1.56 17.60
C LEU A 105 1.60 -0.09 18.03
N VAL A 106 1.80 0.15 19.33
CA VAL A 106 1.90 1.51 19.89
C VAL A 106 3.08 2.28 19.32
N ALA A 107 4.25 1.65 19.20
CA ALA A 107 5.44 2.26 18.61
C ALA A 107 5.26 2.57 17.12
N SER A 108 4.46 1.79 16.40
CA SER A 108 4.20 2.03 14.98
C SER A 108 3.30 3.25 14.72
N LEU A 109 2.42 3.63 15.66
CA LEU A 109 1.46 4.73 15.45
C LEU A 109 2.15 6.08 15.13
N PRO A 110 3.06 6.63 15.96
CA PRO A 110 3.73 7.88 15.63
C PRO A 110 4.65 7.75 14.40
N VAL A 111 5.19 6.55 14.15
CA VAL A 111 6.05 6.31 12.98
C VAL A 111 5.24 6.37 11.69
N LEU A 112 4.07 5.73 11.66
CA LEU A 112 3.16 5.73 10.52
C LEU A 112 2.47 7.09 10.32
N GLU A 113 2.24 7.86 11.39
CA GLU A 113 1.77 9.25 11.27
C GLU A 113 2.77 10.11 10.47
N ALA A 114 4.07 9.92 10.70
CA ALA A 114 5.14 10.65 10.01
C ALA A 114 5.61 10.02 8.70
N ASN A 115 5.33 8.73 8.49
CA ASN A 115 5.83 7.91 7.39
C ASN A 115 4.80 6.83 7.00
N PRO A 116 3.64 7.22 6.45
CA PRO A 116 2.55 6.29 6.20
C PRO A 116 2.91 5.20 5.18
N GLN A 117 3.84 5.47 4.26
CA GLN A 117 4.25 4.52 3.23
C GLN A 117 5.42 3.61 3.66
N TRP A 118 5.98 3.76 4.86
CA TRP A 118 7.15 2.98 5.26
C TRP A 118 6.78 1.52 5.57
N PRO A 119 7.17 0.53 4.72
CA PRO A 119 6.61 -0.82 4.85
C PRO A 119 6.97 -1.48 6.18
N ALA A 120 8.18 -1.26 6.70
CA ALA A 120 8.60 -1.84 7.98
C ALA A 120 7.67 -1.45 9.14
N ALA A 121 7.25 -0.19 9.19
CA ALA A 121 6.32 0.30 10.21
C ALA A 121 4.91 -0.26 9.99
N GLN A 122 4.46 -0.37 8.73
CA GLN A 122 3.16 -0.97 8.39
C GLN A 122 3.08 -2.43 8.82
N TRP A 123 4.12 -3.21 8.52
CA TRP A 123 4.24 -4.62 8.91
C TRP A 123 4.32 -4.77 10.43
N LEU A 124 5.13 -3.96 11.11
CA LEU A 124 5.27 -4.01 12.57
C LEU A 124 3.93 -3.69 13.27
N GLY A 125 3.26 -2.62 12.87
CA GLY A 125 1.98 -2.21 13.44
C GLY A 125 0.86 -3.24 13.19
N THR A 126 0.76 -3.71 11.95
CA THR A 126 -0.28 -4.69 11.55
C THR A 126 -0.06 -6.04 12.20
N THR A 127 1.17 -6.55 12.26
CA THR A 127 1.46 -7.81 12.98
C THR A 127 1.22 -7.67 14.49
N GLY A 128 1.55 -6.51 15.06
CA GLY A 128 1.17 -6.13 16.43
C GLY A 128 -0.34 -6.20 16.66
N ALA A 129 -1.14 -5.55 15.79
CA ALA A 129 -2.60 -5.58 15.86
C ALA A 129 -3.20 -6.99 15.68
N ILE A 130 -2.63 -7.81 14.79
CA ILE A 130 -3.03 -9.22 14.59
C ILE A 130 -2.82 -10.02 15.87
N VAL A 131 -1.63 -9.96 16.46
CA VAL A 131 -1.33 -10.69 17.70
C VAL A 131 -2.15 -10.13 18.87
N ALA A 132 -2.31 -8.81 18.97
CA ALA A 132 -3.16 -8.16 19.96
C ALA A 132 -4.65 -8.49 19.80
N THR A 133 -5.08 -8.95 18.62
CA THR A 133 -6.43 -9.46 18.38
C THR A 133 -6.55 -10.95 18.75
N LEU A 134 -5.60 -11.77 18.31
CA LEU A 134 -5.65 -13.24 18.46
C LEU A 134 -5.27 -13.71 19.87
N ALA A 135 -4.34 -13.05 20.56
CA ALA A 135 -3.91 -13.44 21.90
C ALA A 135 -5.07 -13.32 22.92
N PRO A 136 -5.83 -12.21 22.99
CA PRO A 136 -7.02 -12.13 23.84
C PRO A 136 -8.07 -13.19 23.50
N ILE A 137 -8.22 -13.60 22.24
CA ILE A 137 -9.15 -14.67 21.83
C ILE A 137 -8.70 -16.01 22.42
N GLN A 138 -7.41 -16.32 22.33
CA GLN A 138 -6.82 -17.51 22.94
C GLN A 138 -7.01 -17.53 24.46
N LEU A 139 -6.79 -16.38 25.11
CA LEU A 139 -6.87 -16.23 26.58
C LEU A 139 -8.31 -16.25 27.11
N ALA A 140 -9.26 -15.59 26.44
CA ALA A 140 -10.66 -15.55 26.85
C ALA A 140 -11.35 -16.89 26.65
N ALA A 141 -11.05 -17.58 25.54
CA ALA A 141 -11.74 -18.82 25.19
C ALA A 141 -11.03 -20.08 25.70
N GLY A 142 -9.75 -20.02 26.09
CA GLY A 142 -8.91 -21.18 26.43
C GLY A 142 -8.86 -22.26 25.33
N ARG A 143 -9.27 -21.90 24.11
CA ARG A 143 -9.63 -22.82 23.03
C ARG A 143 -8.89 -22.39 21.77
N THR A 144 -7.79 -23.07 21.50
CA THR A 144 -7.03 -23.02 20.24
C THR A 144 -7.95 -23.11 19.01
N ALA A 145 -9.10 -23.78 19.13
CA ALA A 145 -10.12 -23.85 18.09
C ALA A 145 -10.71 -22.49 17.66
N TRP A 146 -10.94 -21.54 18.58
CA TRP A 146 -11.47 -20.22 18.22
C TRP A 146 -10.40 -19.35 17.58
N THR A 147 -9.19 -19.37 18.14
CA THR A 147 -8.03 -18.66 17.62
C THR A 147 -7.72 -19.12 16.19
N THR A 148 -7.67 -20.43 15.93
CA THR A 148 -7.42 -20.95 14.58
C THR A 148 -8.59 -20.69 13.62
N HIS A 149 -9.82 -20.70 14.12
CA HIS A 149 -11.01 -20.42 13.30
C HIS A 149 -11.11 -18.95 12.85
N LEU A 150 -10.64 -18.01 13.69
CA LEU A 150 -10.61 -16.58 13.38
C LEU A 150 -9.25 -16.07 12.87
N ALA A 151 -8.20 -16.90 12.89
CA ALA A 151 -6.86 -16.52 12.44
C ALA A 151 -6.86 -16.02 11.00
N PHE A 152 -7.55 -16.71 10.07
CA PHE A 152 -7.52 -16.33 8.67
C PHE A 152 -8.12 -14.92 8.42
N PRO A 153 -9.35 -14.58 8.86
CA PRO A 153 -9.88 -13.23 8.70
C PRO A 153 -8.96 -12.13 9.25
N VAL A 154 -8.29 -12.38 10.37
CA VAL A 154 -7.38 -11.40 10.99
C VAL A 154 -6.07 -11.31 10.20
N LEU A 155 -5.48 -12.43 9.78
CA LEU A 155 -4.27 -12.47 8.94
C LEU A 155 -4.50 -11.90 7.53
N PHE A 156 -5.74 -11.92 7.04
CA PHE A 156 -6.09 -11.34 5.75
C PHE A 156 -5.73 -9.85 5.66
N MET A 157 -5.67 -9.14 6.78
CA MET A 157 -5.20 -7.75 6.86
C MET A 157 -3.78 -7.55 6.30
N LEU A 158 -2.92 -8.57 6.31
CA LEU A 158 -1.58 -8.52 5.72
C LEU A 158 -1.61 -8.28 4.20
N THR A 159 -2.72 -8.59 3.52
CA THR A 159 -2.87 -8.34 2.09
C THR A 159 -3.08 -6.87 1.73
N ALA A 160 -3.31 -6.00 2.73
CA ALA A 160 -3.40 -4.56 2.58
C ALA A 160 -2.04 -3.84 2.61
N LEU A 161 -0.94 -4.58 2.85
CA LEU A 161 0.39 -4.02 3.03
C LEU A 161 1.24 -4.17 1.78
N ASP A 162 2.19 -3.26 1.59
CA ASP A 162 3.18 -3.40 0.53
C ASP A 162 4.09 -4.60 0.81
N TRP A 163 4.52 -5.26 -0.27
CA TRP A 163 5.50 -6.33 -0.16
C TRP A 163 6.84 -5.75 0.30
N PRO A 164 7.63 -6.51 1.10
CA PRO A 164 8.96 -6.06 1.50
C PRO A 164 9.79 -5.65 0.29
N ALA A 165 10.44 -4.48 0.38
CA ALA A 165 11.20 -3.88 -0.71
C ALA A 165 12.24 -4.84 -1.32
N ALA A 166 12.86 -5.68 -0.48
CA ALA A 166 13.83 -6.69 -0.88
C ALA A 166 13.27 -7.73 -1.86
N ALA A 167 11.96 -8.01 -1.81
CA ALA A 167 11.28 -8.90 -2.75
C ALA A 167 10.69 -8.11 -3.93
N ARG A 168 10.07 -6.95 -3.66
CA ARG A 168 9.36 -6.16 -4.67
C ARG A 168 10.29 -5.58 -5.74
N GLN A 169 11.41 -4.98 -5.35
CA GLN A 169 12.27 -4.23 -6.28
C GLN A 169 12.96 -5.11 -7.32
N PRO A 170 13.59 -6.25 -6.96
CA PRO A 170 14.18 -7.13 -7.96
C PRO A 170 13.12 -7.71 -8.90
N LEU A 171 11.94 -8.06 -8.37
CA LEU A 171 10.84 -8.58 -9.16
C LEU A 171 10.36 -7.55 -10.19
N LEU A 172 10.11 -6.31 -9.77
CA LEU A 172 9.74 -5.22 -10.66
C LEU A 172 10.75 -5.02 -11.77
N SER A 173 12.03 -4.84 -11.41
CA SER A 173 13.09 -4.60 -12.38
C SER A 173 13.22 -5.76 -13.38
N ALA A 174 13.11 -7.01 -12.91
CA ALA A 174 13.21 -8.18 -13.77
C ALA A 174 12.03 -8.28 -14.74
N LEU A 175 10.80 -8.08 -14.26
CA LEU A 175 9.60 -8.13 -15.09
C LEU A 175 9.56 -7.02 -16.13
N SER A 176 9.93 -5.78 -15.75
CA SER A 176 9.95 -4.65 -16.69
C SER A 176 10.96 -4.86 -17.82
N VAL A 177 12.18 -5.30 -17.50
CA VAL A 177 13.22 -5.56 -18.52
C VAL A 177 12.82 -6.73 -19.41
N PHE A 178 12.31 -7.83 -18.84
CA PHE A 178 11.83 -8.97 -19.60
C PHE A 178 10.70 -8.58 -20.58
N ASN A 179 9.70 -7.84 -20.10
CA ASN A 179 8.59 -7.38 -20.94
C ASN A 179 9.08 -6.46 -22.07
N ALA A 180 10.03 -5.56 -21.79
CA ALA A 180 10.59 -4.65 -22.79
C ALA A 180 11.35 -5.41 -23.89
N GLN A 181 12.20 -6.36 -23.51
CA GLN A 181 12.96 -7.20 -24.44
C GLN A 181 12.03 -8.00 -25.36
N LEU A 182 11.07 -8.71 -24.77
CA LEU A 182 10.14 -9.53 -25.54
C LEU A 182 9.25 -8.68 -26.45
N ALA A 183 8.81 -7.50 -25.99
CA ALA A 183 8.04 -6.58 -26.80
C ALA A 183 8.82 -5.99 -27.98
N ALA A 184 10.10 -5.65 -27.78
CA ALA A 184 10.97 -5.19 -28.86
C ALA A 184 11.19 -6.29 -29.91
N GLU A 185 11.45 -7.53 -29.49
CA GLU A 185 11.63 -8.67 -30.40
C GLU A 185 10.35 -8.94 -31.21
N VAL A 186 9.21 -9.07 -30.55
CA VAL A 186 7.93 -9.35 -31.22
C VAL A 186 7.54 -8.22 -32.18
N THR A 187 7.75 -6.97 -31.80
CA THR A 187 7.44 -5.81 -32.65
C THR A 187 8.37 -5.74 -33.86
N SER A 188 9.66 -6.04 -33.66
CA SER A 188 10.64 -6.16 -34.76
C SER A 188 10.29 -7.28 -35.73
N LEU A 189 9.88 -8.44 -35.22
CA LEU A 189 9.40 -9.56 -36.02
C LEU A 189 8.12 -9.21 -36.80
N ALA A 190 7.30 -8.31 -36.28
CA ALA A 190 6.10 -7.79 -36.97
C ALA A 190 6.42 -6.74 -38.05
N GLY A 191 7.71 -6.48 -38.35
CA GLY A 191 8.14 -5.57 -39.42
C GLY A 191 8.40 -4.12 -38.97
N HIS A 192 8.35 -3.85 -37.67
CA HIS A 192 8.61 -2.51 -37.13
C HIS A 192 9.88 -2.51 -36.28
N PRO A 193 10.99 -1.88 -36.73
CA PRO A 193 12.25 -1.86 -35.98
C PRO A 193 12.06 -1.33 -34.55
N ALA A 194 12.35 -2.19 -33.57
CA ALA A 194 12.23 -1.87 -32.15
C ALA A 194 13.45 -2.39 -31.37
N VAL A 195 14.03 -1.56 -30.52
CA VAL A 195 15.21 -1.92 -29.71
C VAL A 195 14.91 -1.65 -28.23
N ALA A 196 15.17 -2.63 -27.38
CA ALA A 196 15.02 -2.48 -25.93
C ALA A 196 16.32 -2.00 -25.28
N GLU A 197 16.23 -0.92 -24.51
CA GLU A 197 17.28 -0.40 -23.63
C GLU A 197 16.77 -0.42 -22.18
N GLY A 198 17.09 -1.50 -21.46
CA GLY A 198 16.53 -1.72 -20.13
C GLY A 198 15.02 -1.96 -20.18
N SER A 199 14.23 -1.09 -19.56
CA SER A 199 12.76 -1.13 -19.56
C SER A 199 12.12 -0.19 -20.59
N VAL A 200 12.91 0.46 -21.45
CA VAL A 200 12.43 1.38 -22.49
C VAL A 200 12.62 0.74 -23.85
N ILE A 201 11.65 0.92 -24.75
CA ILE A 201 11.67 0.41 -26.11
C ILE A 201 11.71 1.59 -27.07
N ALA A 202 12.76 1.70 -27.87
CA ALA A 202 12.88 2.66 -28.95
C ALA A 202 12.24 2.09 -30.23
N VAL A 203 11.28 2.80 -30.82
CA VAL A 203 10.64 2.47 -32.10
C VAL A 203 10.73 3.67 -33.04
N SER A 204 10.51 3.48 -34.34
CA SER A 204 10.54 4.57 -35.33
C SER A 204 9.57 5.72 -35.04
N GLY A 205 8.48 5.45 -34.33
CA GLY A 205 7.47 6.43 -33.92
C GLY A 205 7.68 7.07 -32.54
N GLY A 206 8.78 6.77 -31.82
CA GLY A 206 9.08 7.33 -30.50
C GLY A 206 9.61 6.31 -29.48
N TYR A 207 9.47 6.63 -28.19
CA TYR A 207 9.89 5.76 -27.09
C TYR A 207 8.69 5.23 -26.31
N VAL A 208 8.73 3.95 -25.97
CA VAL A 208 7.72 3.28 -25.14
C VAL A 208 8.38 2.79 -23.85
N GLY A 209 8.11 3.48 -22.74
CA GLY A 209 8.52 3.04 -21.42
C GLY A 209 7.60 1.94 -20.89
N VAL A 210 8.17 0.81 -20.46
CA VAL A 210 7.46 -0.22 -19.69
C VAL A 210 7.46 0.22 -18.23
N ASP A 211 6.55 1.14 -17.90
CA ASP A 211 6.32 1.61 -16.52
C ASP A 211 5.80 0.46 -15.62
N GLU A 212 5.77 0.69 -14.31
CA GLU A 212 5.28 -0.27 -13.30
C GLU A 212 3.87 -0.81 -13.61
N ALA A 213 3.03 0.02 -14.25
CA ALA A 213 1.69 -0.36 -14.72
C ALA A 213 1.71 -1.38 -15.88
N CYS A 214 2.72 -1.37 -16.74
CA CYS A 214 2.91 -2.32 -17.84
C CYS A 214 3.70 -3.57 -17.41
N ALA A 215 4.55 -3.43 -16.37
CA ALA A 215 5.17 -4.57 -15.69
C ALA A 215 4.15 -5.43 -14.91
N GLY A 216 2.99 -4.86 -14.59
CA GLY A 216 1.84 -5.58 -14.08
C GLY A 216 1.71 -5.64 -12.56
N LEU A 217 2.63 -5.04 -11.80
CA LEU A 217 2.66 -5.13 -10.34
C LEU A 217 1.38 -4.58 -9.68
N ARG A 218 0.87 -3.46 -10.19
CA ARG A 218 -0.41 -2.87 -9.77
C ARG A 218 -1.54 -3.90 -9.73
N SER A 219 -1.66 -4.73 -10.77
CA SER A 219 -2.69 -5.78 -10.82
C SER A 219 -2.33 -7.02 -10.00
N LEU A 220 -1.03 -7.32 -9.84
CA LEU A 220 -0.55 -8.49 -9.10
C LEU A 220 -0.93 -8.44 -7.62
N GLN A 221 -0.82 -7.28 -6.96
CA GLN A 221 -1.17 -7.15 -5.54
C GLN A 221 -2.68 -7.30 -5.29
N ALA A 222 -3.52 -6.71 -6.13
CA ALA A 222 -4.98 -6.87 -6.03
C ALA A 222 -5.40 -8.33 -6.28
N VAL A 223 -4.82 -8.98 -7.29
CA VAL A 223 -5.12 -10.38 -7.64
C VAL A 223 -4.60 -11.35 -6.55
N TRP A 224 -3.47 -11.04 -5.91
CA TRP A 224 -2.99 -11.73 -4.72
C TRP A 224 -4.03 -11.69 -3.59
N MET A 225 -4.54 -10.49 -3.27
CA MET A 225 -5.57 -10.32 -2.25
C MET A 225 -6.85 -11.10 -2.59
N PHE A 226 -7.34 -11.02 -3.84
CA PHE A 226 -8.57 -11.72 -4.24
C PHE A 226 -8.40 -13.24 -4.22
N SER A 227 -7.22 -13.76 -4.55
CA SER A 227 -6.93 -15.19 -4.50
C SER A 227 -7.07 -15.74 -3.08
N TRP A 228 -6.54 -15.02 -2.08
CA TRP A 228 -6.71 -15.39 -0.68
C TRP A 228 -8.17 -15.27 -0.23
N PHE A 229 -8.85 -14.20 -0.64
CA PHE A 229 -10.26 -13.97 -0.33
C PHE A 229 -11.17 -15.10 -0.87
N PHE A 230 -11.10 -15.42 -2.16
CA PHE A 230 -11.90 -16.49 -2.77
C PHE A 230 -11.53 -17.87 -2.22
N GLY A 231 -10.25 -18.08 -1.91
CA GLY A 231 -9.78 -19.30 -1.26
C GLY A 231 -10.43 -19.55 0.10
N GLU A 232 -10.64 -18.50 0.89
CA GLU A 232 -11.35 -18.57 2.15
C GLU A 232 -12.87 -18.61 1.99
N LEU A 233 -13.42 -17.80 1.08
CA LEU A 233 -14.85 -17.77 0.78
C LEU A 233 -15.39 -19.15 0.43
N HIS A 234 -14.65 -19.90 -0.40
CA HIS A 234 -14.99 -21.27 -0.76
C HIS A 234 -14.47 -22.32 0.23
N ARG A 235 -13.89 -21.91 1.37
CA ARG A 235 -13.31 -22.77 2.41
C ARG A 235 -12.33 -23.82 1.85
N LEU A 236 -11.55 -23.43 0.84
CA LEU A 236 -10.57 -24.31 0.22
C LEU A 236 -9.46 -24.68 1.23
N ARG A 237 -8.84 -25.85 1.06
CA ARG A 237 -7.64 -26.24 1.81
C ARG A 237 -6.43 -25.43 1.33
N LEU A 238 -5.32 -25.47 2.07
CA LEU A 238 -4.12 -24.69 1.75
C LEU A 238 -3.61 -24.95 0.32
N VAL A 239 -3.51 -26.20 -0.12
CA VAL A 239 -2.96 -26.53 -1.45
C VAL A 239 -3.79 -25.93 -2.61
N PRO A 240 -5.13 -26.12 -2.67
CA PRO A 240 -5.95 -25.42 -3.66
C PRO A 240 -5.89 -23.88 -3.55
N ARG A 241 -5.70 -23.32 -2.36
CA ARG A 241 -5.47 -21.86 -2.21
C ARG A 241 -4.16 -21.42 -2.86
N LEU A 242 -3.08 -22.16 -2.64
CA LEU A 242 -1.79 -21.89 -3.28
C LEU A 242 -1.89 -22.04 -4.81
N GLY A 243 -2.63 -23.04 -5.29
CA GLY A 243 -2.93 -23.19 -6.72
C GLY A 243 -3.72 -22.01 -7.28
N LEU A 244 -4.71 -21.50 -6.52
CA LEU A 244 -5.48 -20.32 -6.89
C LEU A 244 -4.59 -19.09 -7.01
N VAL A 245 -3.73 -18.84 -6.01
CA VAL A 245 -2.73 -17.76 -6.03
C VAL A 245 -1.81 -17.88 -7.25
N ALA A 246 -1.27 -19.08 -7.51
CA ALA A 246 -0.37 -19.31 -8.64
C ALA A 246 -1.04 -19.03 -9.99
N VAL A 247 -2.25 -19.53 -10.23
CA VAL A 247 -2.99 -19.29 -11.47
C VAL A 247 -3.30 -17.80 -11.63
N ALA A 248 -3.66 -17.13 -10.54
CA ALA A 248 -4.00 -15.72 -10.58
C ALA A 248 -2.79 -14.84 -10.90
N LEU A 249 -1.63 -15.10 -10.29
CA LEU A 249 -0.38 -14.40 -10.59
C LEU A 249 0.07 -14.67 -12.04
N LEU A 250 -0.03 -15.91 -12.52
CA LEU A 250 0.30 -16.27 -13.90
C LEU A 250 -0.63 -15.59 -14.91
N ALA A 251 -1.94 -15.57 -14.65
CA ALA A 251 -2.92 -14.90 -15.51
C ALA A 251 -2.68 -13.39 -15.57
N ALA A 252 -2.41 -12.75 -14.42
CA ALA A 252 -2.05 -11.34 -14.35
C ALA A 252 -0.76 -11.05 -15.13
N PHE A 253 0.28 -11.85 -14.94
CA PHE A 253 1.54 -11.69 -15.69
C PHE A 253 1.33 -11.85 -17.20
N ALA A 254 0.67 -12.92 -17.64
CA ALA A 254 0.42 -13.18 -19.06
C ALA A 254 -0.44 -12.09 -19.70
N GLY A 255 -1.48 -11.60 -19.00
CA GLY A 255 -2.31 -10.50 -19.47
C GLY A 255 -1.54 -9.19 -19.61
N ASN A 256 -0.67 -8.86 -18.64
CA ASN A 256 0.16 -7.67 -18.71
C ASN A 256 1.24 -7.75 -19.80
N LEU A 257 1.80 -8.94 -20.02
CA LEU A 257 2.69 -9.17 -21.16
C LEU A 257 1.94 -8.95 -22.49
N ALA A 258 0.77 -9.57 -22.66
CA ALA A 258 -0.05 -9.39 -23.86
C ALA A 258 -0.43 -7.92 -24.10
N ARG A 259 -0.78 -7.18 -23.04
CA ARG A 259 -1.03 -5.73 -23.09
C ARG A 259 0.20 -4.96 -23.55
N THR A 260 1.37 -5.27 -23.00
CA THR A 260 2.62 -4.58 -23.36
C THR A 260 2.94 -4.82 -24.83
N LEU A 261 2.89 -6.08 -25.28
CA LEU A 261 3.08 -6.44 -26.71
C LEU A 261 2.11 -5.67 -27.62
N PHE A 262 0.82 -5.65 -27.26
CA PHE A 262 -0.22 -4.97 -28.02
C PHE A 262 0.02 -3.46 -28.10
N LEU A 263 0.33 -2.80 -26.98
CA LEU A 263 0.56 -1.36 -26.94
C LEU A 263 1.83 -0.94 -27.69
N THR A 264 2.92 -1.69 -27.55
CA THR A 264 4.17 -1.44 -28.29
C THR A 264 3.93 -1.56 -29.79
N TRP A 265 3.25 -2.62 -30.23
CA TRP A 265 2.89 -2.79 -31.64
C TRP A 265 1.99 -1.65 -32.14
N GLN A 266 0.98 -1.26 -31.35
CA GLN A 266 0.04 -0.22 -31.74
C GLN A 266 0.71 1.15 -31.92
N ILE A 267 1.67 1.48 -31.05
CA ILE A 267 2.50 2.69 -31.18
C ILE A 267 3.41 2.61 -32.41
N ALA A 268 4.05 1.46 -32.64
CA ALA A 268 4.95 1.28 -33.76
C ALA A 268 4.24 1.33 -35.13
N ALA A 269 3.01 0.83 -35.19
CA ALA A 269 2.23 0.77 -36.43
C ALA A 269 1.40 2.03 -36.71
N HIS A 270 0.91 2.73 -35.68
CA HIS A 270 -0.06 3.83 -35.84
C HIS A 270 0.33 5.13 -35.12
N GLY A 271 1.53 5.18 -34.51
CA GLY A 271 2.04 6.34 -33.81
C GLY A 271 1.58 6.45 -32.35
N ALA A 272 2.17 7.41 -31.62
CA ALA A 272 2.03 7.53 -30.17
C ALA A 272 0.60 7.85 -29.69
N GLU A 273 -0.19 8.60 -30.46
CA GLU A 273 -1.56 8.98 -30.10
C GLU A 273 -2.48 7.75 -30.00
N ALA A 274 -2.30 6.77 -30.89
CA ALA A 274 -3.05 5.52 -30.84
C ALA A 274 -2.71 4.68 -29.60
N GLY A 275 -1.43 4.70 -29.18
CA GLY A 275 -1.01 4.05 -27.92
C GLY A 275 -1.71 4.63 -26.70
N HIS A 276 -1.79 5.96 -26.62
CA HIS A 276 -2.51 6.63 -25.52
C HIS A 276 -4.00 6.28 -25.50
N HIS A 277 -4.65 6.24 -26.65
CA HIS A 277 -6.07 5.89 -26.75
C HIS A 277 -6.38 4.45 -26.25
N TRP A 278 -5.47 3.50 -26.48
CA TRP A 278 -5.66 2.09 -26.10
C TRP A 278 -5.14 1.74 -24.71
N HIS A 279 -4.21 2.52 -24.15
CA HIS A 279 -3.50 2.19 -22.91
C HIS A 279 -4.44 1.83 -21.74
N ASP A 280 -5.44 2.67 -21.48
CA ASP A 280 -6.34 2.49 -20.33
C ASP A 280 -7.36 1.38 -20.56
N ARG A 281 -7.88 1.28 -21.79
CA ARG A 281 -8.84 0.22 -22.17
C ARG A 281 -8.19 -1.15 -22.10
N ALA A 282 -6.98 -1.29 -22.63
CA ALA A 282 -6.23 -2.55 -22.56
C ALA A 282 -5.95 -2.95 -21.11
N GLY A 283 -5.63 -1.98 -20.24
CA GLY A 283 -5.45 -2.23 -18.81
C GLY A 283 -6.71 -2.76 -18.14
N LEU A 284 -7.87 -2.14 -18.41
CA LEU A 284 -9.15 -2.57 -17.87
C LEU A 284 -9.56 -3.97 -18.37
N ILE A 285 -9.39 -4.25 -19.66
CA ILE A 285 -9.69 -5.55 -20.26
C ILE A 285 -8.88 -6.66 -19.60
N VAL A 286 -7.57 -6.45 -19.44
CA VAL A 286 -6.68 -7.42 -18.77
C VAL A 286 -7.08 -7.65 -17.32
N LEU A 287 -7.42 -6.60 -16.59
CA LEU A 287 -7.89 -6.70 -15.21
C LEU A 287 -9.17 -7.55 -15.11
N ILE A 288 -10.18 -7.24 -15.93
CA ILE A 288 -11.45 -7.98 -15.95
C ILE A 288 -11.21 -9.44 -16.33
N ALA A 289 -10.43 -9.70 -17.38
CA ALA A 289 -10.10 -11.05 -17.82
C ALA A 289 -9.41 -11.86 -16.71
N THR A 290 -8.46 -11.25 -16.00
CA THR A 290 -7.75 -11.87 -14.88
C THR A 290 -8.71 -12.22 -13.73
N LEU A 291 -9.63 -11.31 -13.38
CA LEU A 291 -10.65 -11.56 -12.36
C LEU A 291 -11.61 -12.67 -12.77
N VAL A 292 -12.02 -12.73 -14.04
CA VAL A 292 -12.89 -13.81 -14.57
C VAL A 292 -12.19 -15.16 -14.46
N VAL A 293 -10.92 -15.25 -14.86
CA VAL A 293 -10.11 -16.48 -14.72
C VAL A 293 -10.03 -16.90 -13.26
N LEU A 294 -9.77 -15.94 -12.36
CA LEU A 294 -9.67 -16.20 -10.93
C LEU A 294 -10.98 -16.76 -10.35
N VAL A 295 -12.12 -16.13 -10.65
CA VAL A 295 -13.44 -16.56 -10.18
C VAL A 295 -13.83 -17.91 -10.77
N ALA A 296 -13.61 -18.13 -12.07
CA ALA A 296 -13.93 -19.39 -12.72
C ALA A 296 -13.10 -20.54 -12.12
N PHE A 297 -11.80 -20.32 -11.90
CA PHE A 297 -10.92 -21.31 -11.30
C PHE A 297 -11.25 -21.58 -9.83
N SER A 298 -11.61 -20.54 -9.05
CA SER A 298 -12.04 -20.72 -7.65
C SER A 298 -13.32 -21.55 -7.54
N GLN A 299 -14.31 -21.30 -8.42
CA GLN A 299 -15.55 -22.06 -8.49
C GLN A 299 -15.29 -23.51 -8.93
N TRP A 300 -14.40 -23.72 -9.91
CA TRP A 300 -14.02 -25.05 -10.35
C TRP A 300 -13.36 -25.86 -9.22
N LEU A 301 -12.41 -25.28 -8.48
CA LEU A 301 -11.80 -25.90 -7.30
C LEU A 301 -12.83 -26.23 -6.22
N ALA A 302 -13.76 -25.31 -5.94
CA ALA A 302 -14.85 -25.53 -4.99
C ALA A 302 -15.76 -26.69 -5.41
N SER A 303 -16.11 -26.77 -6.70
CA SER A 303 -16.93 -27.86 -7.24
C SER A 303 -16.24 -29.22 -7.15
N ARG A 304 -14.92 -29.29 -7.34
CA ARG A 304 -14.14 -30.53 -7.18
C ARG A 304 -14.05 -30.96 -5.73
N ALA A 305 -13.85 -30.00 -4.82
CA ALA A 305 -13.82 -30.28 -3.39
C ALA A 305 -15.17 -30.82 -2.87
N ALA A 306 -16.29 -30.36 -3.45
CA ALA A 306 -17.63 -30.87 -3.13
C ALA A 306 -17.88 -32.31 -3.66
N LYS A 307 -17.29 -32.67 -4.82
CA LYS A 307 -17.46 -33.99 -5.46
C LYS A 307 -16.66 -35.11 -4.81
N HIS A 308 -15.55 -34.80 -4.15
CA HIS A 308 -14.75 -35.77 -3.40
C HIS A 308 -14.65 -35.36 -1.92
N PRO A 309 -15.69 -35.61 -1.10
CA PRO A 309 -15.60 -35.42 0.33
C PRO A 309 -14.51 -36.35 0.89
N HIS A 310 -13.50 -35.78 1.56
CA HIS A 310 -12.48 -36.60 2.20
C HIS A 310 -13.07 -37.49 3.32
N PRO A 311 -12.56 -38.72 3.53
CA PRO A 311 -13.03 -39.65 4.58
C PRO A 311 -12.81 -39.19 6.03
N GLY A 312 -12.27 -37.98 6.26
CA GLY A 312 -11.98 -37.45 7.60
C GLY A 312 -12.62 -36.09 7.91
N GLY A 313 -13.40 -35.53 6.99
CA GLY A 313 -14.20 -34.33 7.24
C GLY A 313 -15.60 -34.76 7.64
N VAL A 314 -16.02 -34.51 8.89
CA VAL A 314 -17.39 -34.76 9.32
C VAL A 314 -18.33 -33.91 8.46
N SER A 315 -18.85 -34.52 7.41
CA SER A 315 -19.90 -33.97 6.57
C SER A 315 -21.15 -33.86 7.42
N SER A 316 -21.66 -32.65 7.58
CA SER A 316 -23.03 -32.40 7.99
C SER A 316 -23.94 -32.87 6.84
N ALA A 317 -24.27 -34.16 6.82
CA ALA A 317 -25.31 -34.68 5.95
C ALA A 317 -26.66 -34.00 6.32
N PRO A 318 -27.52 -33.67 5.33
CA PRO A 318 -28.89 -33.26 5.60
C PRO A 318 -29.62 -34.44 6.25
N ILE A 319 -30.28 -34.17 7.38
CA ILE A 319 -31.17 -35.12 8.04
C ILE A 319 -32.29 -35.48 7.05
N PRO A 320 -32.49 -36.77 6.66
CA PRO A 320 -33.66 -37.16 5.90
C PRO A 320 -34.91 -36.93 6.77
N ALA A 321 -35.95 -36.34 6.19
CA ALA A 321 -37.23 -36.15 6.84
C ALA A 321 -37.79 -37.50 7.35
N PRO A 322 -38.46 -37.54 8.52
CA PRO A 322 -39.03 -38.76 9.03
C PRO A 322 -40.23 -39.17 8.16
N THR A 323 -40.07 -40.27 7.42
CA THR A 323 -41.16 -40.97 6.75
C THR A 323 -42.10 -41.57 7.81
N SER A 324 -43.38 -41.30 7.65
CA SER A 324 -44.50 -41.70 8.50
C SER A 324 -44.60 -43.21 8.76
N ALA A 325 -44.73 -43.59 10.04
CA ALA A 325 -45.24 -44.90 10.48
C ALA A 325 -46.30 -44.70 11.59
N PRO A 326 -47.28 -45.62 11.74
CA PRO A 326 -48.61 -45.36 12.33
C PRO A 326 -48.67 -45.41 13.89
N PRO A 327 -49.77 -44.96 14.52
CA PRO A 327 -49.77 -44.53 15.91
C PRO A 327 -50.19 -45.64 16.91
N ALA A 328 -49.54 -45.68 18.08
CA ALA A 328 -50.07 -46.17 19.35
C ALA A 328 -49.11 -45.82 20.53
N PRO A 329 -49.58 -45.85 21.79
CA PRO A 329 -50.39 -44.85 22.44
C PRO A 329 -49.59 -44.03 23.48
N THR A 330 -50.19 -42.91 23.88
CA THR A 330 -49.73 -41.94 24.87
C THR A 330 -49.25 -42.60 26.18
N PRO A 331 -48.17 -42.08 26.78
CA PRO A 331 -48.36 -41.58 28.13
C PRO A 331 -47.65 -40.25 28.42
N ALA A 332 -48.35 -39.47 29.24
CA ALA A 332 -47.90 -38.49 30.22
C ALA A 332 -47.02 -37.31 29.76
N ALA A 333 -47.65 -36.13 29.91
CA ALA A 333 -47.06 -34.82 29.84
C ALA A 333 -45.77 -34.67 30.67
N SER A 334 -44.72 -34.20 30.01
CA SER A 334 -43.58 -33.53 30.64
C SER A 334 -43.36 -32.23 29.86
N PRO A 335 -43.21 -31.06 30.51
CA PRO A 335 -43.15 -29.78 29.80
C PRO A 335 -41.82 -29.68 29.05
N ALA A 336 -41.85 -29.91 27.73
CA ALA A 336 -40.73 -29.63 26.87
C ALA A 336 -40.52 -28.10 26.83
N THR A 337 -39.46 -27.65 27.47
CA THR A 337 -38.89 -26.31 27.34
C THR A 337 -38.54 -26.04 25.86
N PRO A 338 -38.86 -24.85 25.31
CA PRO A 338 -38.49 -24.48 23.95
C PRO A 338 -37.02 -24.04 23.93
N ALA A 339 -36.09 -24.97 24.11
CA ALA A 339 -34.64 -24.70 24.10
C ALA A 339 -34.00 -24.80 22.71
N VAL A 340 -34.73 -25.23 21.68
CA VAL A 340 -34.13 -25.68 20.41
C VAL A 340 -33.85 -24.52 19.41
N HIS A 341 -34.42 -23.33 19.60
CA HIS A 341 -34.22 -22.21 18.65
C HIS A 341 -33.30 -21.07 19.12
N THR A 342 -32.84 -21.06 20.38
CA THR A 342 -32.03 -19.95 20.93
C THR A 342 -30.51 -20.22 20.95
N ALA A 343 -30.06 -21.40 20.52
CA ALA A 343 -28.66 -21.82 20.58
C ALA A 343 -27.77 -21.42 19.37
N ARG A 344 -28.18 -20.42 18.56
CA ARG A 344 -27.43 -20.02 17.34
C ARG A 344 -26.32 -18.98 17.54
N ALA A 345 -26.13 -18.46 18.75
CA ALA A 345 -25.01 -17.56 19.06
C ALA A 345 -24.08 -18.22 20.08
N ALA A 346 -23.15 -19.04 19.60
CA ALA A 346 -21.99 -19.44 20.39
C ALA A 346 -21.13 -18.19 20.61
N THR A 347 -21.36 -17.50 21.73
CA THR A 347 -20.62 -16.29 22.09
C THR A 347 -19.18 -16.67 22.39
N LEU A 348 -18.22 -15.97 21.78
CA LEU A 348 -16.87 -15.82 22.33
C LEU A 348 -17.01 -15.54 23.84
N ALA A 349 -16.26 -16.26 24.66
CA ALA A 349 -16.25 -16.02 26.09
C ALA A 349 -15.96 -14.54 26.37
N ALA A 350 -16.55 -14.00 27.43
CA ALA A 350 -16.36 -12.60 27.77
C ALA A 350 -14.87 -12.35 28.09
N LEU A 351 -14.24 -11.47 27.33
CA LEU A 351 -12.89 -11.01 27.61
C LEU A 351 -12.87 -10.37 29.01
N PRO A 352 -11.88 -10.67 29.88
CA PRO A 352 -11.79 -10.02 31.18
C PRO A 352 -11.80 -8.50 31.01
N THR A 353 -12.73 -7.82 31.69
CA THR A 353 -12.95 -6.38 31.52
C THR A 353 -11.70 -5.57 31.84
N GLY A 354 -10.89 -6.00 32.80
CA GLY A 354 -9.61 -5.38 33.12
C GLY A 354 -8.60 -5.45 31.97
N LEU A 355 -8.44 -6.62 31.34
CA LEU A 355 -7.55 -6.77 30.19
C LEU A 355 -8.03 -5.93 28.99
N ALA A 356 -9.33 -5.96 28.71
CA ALA A 356 -9.94 -5.15 27.66
C ALA A 356 -9.71 -3.64 27.90
N ALA A 357 -9.95 -3.17 29.14
CA ALA A 357 -9.74 -1.79 29.53
C ALA A 357 -8.27 -1.38 29.42
N SER A 358 -7.33 -2.23 29.83
CA SER A 358 -5.89 -1.96 29.72
C SER A 358 -5.43 -1.84 28.26
N VAL A 359 -5.90 -2.72 27.36
CA VAL A 359 -5.59 -2.63 25.92
C VAL A 359 -6.12 -1.32 25.35
N VAL A 360 -7.38 -1.00 25.62
CA VAL A 360 -8.01 0.24 25.12
C VAL A 360 -7.31 1.47 25.70
N ALA A 361 -7.04 1.51 27.01
CA ALA A 361 -6.37 2.63 27.66
C ALA A 361 -4.95 2.85 27.12
N LEU A 362 -4.19 1.77 26.87
CA LEU A 362 -2.85 1.87 26.31
C LEU A 362 -2.87 2.46 24.90
N VAL A 363 -3.80 2.01 24.04
CA VAL A 363 -3.90 2.55 22.68
C VAL A 363 -4.40 3.99 22.68
N LEU A 364 -5.38 4.34 23.52
CA LEU A 364 -5.86 5.72 23.65
C LEU A 364 -4.77 6.66 24.18
N ALA A 365 -3.97 6.21 25.16
CA ALA A 365 -2.83 6.98 25.65
C ALA A 365 -1.76 7.18 24.58
N ALA A 366 -1.47 6.12 23.79
CA ALA A 366 -0.57 6.20 22.65
C ALA A 366 -1.06 7.18 21.57
N GLU A 367 -2.36 7.13 21.25
CA GLU A 367 -2.98 8.03 20.29
C GLU A 367 -2.93 9.48 20.79
N ALA A 368 -3.33 9.73 22.03
CA ALA A 368 -3.28 11.06 22.63
C ALA A 368 -1.85 11.60 22.68
N GLY A 369 -0.87 10.77 23.06
CA GLY A 369 0.55 11.13 23.06
C GLY A 369 1.06 11.46 21.66
N THR A 370 0.68 10.66 20.66
CA THR A 370 1.00 10.89 19.24
C THR A 370 0.43 12.24 18.79
N GLN A 371 -0.87 12.47 18.97
CA GLN A 371 -1.50 13.72 18.58
C GLN A 371 -0.90 14.94 19.29
N ALA A 372 -0.64 14.83 20.60
CA ALA A 372 -0.01 15.91 21.36
C ALA A 372 1.42 16.21 20.88
N TRP A 373 2.20 15.18 20.55
CA TRP A 373 3.56 15.32 20.02
C TRP A 373 3.57 16.10 18.71
N PHE A 374 2.76 15.68 17.74
CA PHE A 374 2.69 16.31 16.42
C PHE A 374 2.05 17.70 16.48
N ALA A 375 1.01 17.90 17.29
CA ALA A 375 0.40 19.23 17.47
C ALA A 375 1.38 20.23 18.09
N ARG A 376 2.18 19.80 19.07
CA ARG A 376 3.21 20.64 19.71
C ARG A 376 4.31 21.06 18.74
N HIS A 377 4.70 20.20 17.79
CA HIS A 377 5.68 20.55 16.76
C HIS A 377 5.07 21.45 15.69
N ALA A 378 3.85 21.16 15.24
CA ALA A 378 3.13 22.01 14.29
C ALA A 378 2.94 23.45 14.81
N ALA A 379 2.67 23.63 16.11
CA ALA A 379 2.55 24.95 16.73
C ALA A 379 3.86 25.76 16.75
N ARG A 380 5.01 25.11 16.54
CA ARG A 380 6.34 25.74 16.49
C ARG A 380 6.89 25.86 15.07
N ALA A 381 6.16 25.34 14.08
CA ALA A 381 6.53 25.46 12.69
C ALA A 381 6.44 26.94 12.27
N GLY A 382 7.55 27.52 11.83
CA GLY A 382 7.66 28.89 11.31
C GLY A 382 7.77 28.92 9.79
N GLY A 383 7.04 28.03 9.14
CA GLY A 383 7.27 27.62 7.76
C GLY A 383 7.18 28.73 6.72
N ALA A 384 8.11 28.72 5.78
CA ALA A 384 8.14 29.58 4.59
C ALA A 384 8.08 28.69 3.35
N GLN A 385 7.32 29.08 2.33
CA GLN A 385 7.14 28.29 1.11
C GLN A 385 7.54 29.12 -0.11
N TRP A 386 8.03 28.48 -1.17
CA TRP A 386 8.47 29.16 -2.39
C TRP A 386 7.49 28.96 -3.56
N GLN A 387 7.38 29.98 -4.40
CA GLN A 387 6.63 29.92 -5.67
C GLN A 387 7.34 30.74 -6.76
N LEU A 388 7.09 30.39 -8.02
CA LEU A 388 7.59 31.17 -9.15
C LEU A 388 6.66 32.34 -9.48
N ARG A 389 7.25 33.47 -9.87
CA ARG A 389 6.57 34.60 -10.51
C ARG A 389 6.22 34.20 -11.94
N THR A 390 4.93 34.01 -12.20
CA THR A 390 4.44 33.50 -13.50
C THR A 390 4.21 34.60 -14.52
N ASP A 391 4.24 35.85 -14.08
CA ASP A 391 4.02 37.10 -14.83
C ASP A 391 5.34 37.81 -15.19
N THR A 392 6.45 37.06 -15.21
CA THR A 392 7.79 37.59 -15.49
C THR A 392 8.02 37.75 -17.00
N PRO A 393 8.54 38.90 -17.47
CA PRO A 393 8.90 39.10 -18.88
C PRO A 393 9.82 38.00 -19.43
N HIS A 394 9.66 37.64 -20.70
CA HIS A 394 10.46 36.61 -21.41
C HIS A 394 10.28 35.17 -20.92
N TRP A 395 9.48 34.94 -19.88
CA TRP A 395 9.12 33.61 -19.41
C TRP A 395 7.70 33.28 -19.83
N THR A 396 7.52 32.12 -20.45
CA THR A 396 6.21 31.60 -20.84
C THR A 396 5.79 30.54 -19.85
N ARG A 397 4.61 30.69 -19.26
CA ARG A 397 4.00 29.66 -18.41
C ARG A 397 3.45 28.54 -19.28
N LEU A 398 3.85 27.32 -18.94
CA LEU A 398 3.35 26.11 -19.56
C LEU A 398 2.50 25.31 -18.56
N GLU A 399 1.56 24.55 -19.09
CA GLU A 399 0.75 23.63 -18.29
C GLU A 399 1.57 22.37 -18.01
N ILE A 400 1.56 21.92 -16.75
CA ILE A 400 2.17 20.65 -16.38
C ILE A 400 1.16 19.55 -16.75
N PRO A 401 1.51 18.59 -17.62
CA PRO A 401 0.58 17.54 -18.02
C PRO A 401 0.05 16.74 -16.82
N SER A 402 -1.22 16.35 -16.86
CA SER A 402 -1.88 15.59 -15.78
C SER A 402 -1.12 14.32 -15.40
N ARG A 403 -0.52 13.61 -16.37
CA ARG A 403 0.31 12.43 -16.10
C ARG A 403 1.51 12.73 -15.20
N VAL A 404 2.14 13.90 -15.34
CA VAL A 404 3.28 14.30 -14.48
C VAL A 404 2.79 14.60 -13.08
N HIS A 405 1.62 15.23 -12.96
CA HIS A 405 0.94 15.42 -11.67
C HIS A 405 0.60 14.08 -11.01
N ASP A 406 0.05 13.12 -11.75
CA ASP A 406 -0.28 11.78 -11.23
C ASP A 406 0.96 10.97 -10.82
N LEU A 407 2.07 11.15 -11.53
CA LEU A 407 3.33 10.46 -11.24
C LEU A 407 4.04 11.04 -10.02
N LEU A 408 4.09 12.37 -9.91
CA LEU A 408 4.86 13.07 -8.88
C LEU A 408 4.02 13.40 -7.63
N GLY A 409 2.69 13.42 -7.76
CA GLY A 409 1.75 13.63 -6.65
C GLY A 409 1.85 15.01 -5.99
N PHE A 410 2.37 16.03 -6.68
CA PHE A 410 2.48 17.38 -6.10
C PHE A 410 1.10 18.05 -6.00
N THR A 411 0.87 18.84 -4.96
CA THR A 411 -0.41 19.54 -4.71
C THR A 411 -0.57 20.76 -5.62
N SER A 412 0.54 21.45 -5.92
CA SER A 412 0.55 22.58 -6.85
C SER A 412 1.93 22.75 -7.44
N GLY A 413 2.01 23.30 -8.65
CA GLY A 413 3.30 23.59 -9.25
C GLY A 413 3.23 24.61 -10.38
N GLU A 414 4.36 25.25 -10.61
CA GLU A 414 4.58 26.14 -11.75
C GLU A 414 5.66 25.56 -12.67
N TYR A 415 5.45 25.73 -13.98
CA TYR A 415 6.42 25.42 -15.03
C TYR A 415 6.55 26.65 -15.93
N LEU A 416 7.76 27.19 -16.00
CA LEU A 416 8.11 28.32 -16.85
C LEU A 416 9.22 27.92 -17.83
N LEU A 417 9.07 28.35 -19.07
CA LEU A 417 10.04 28.17 -20.15
C LEU A 417 10.49 29.53 -20.68
N ARG A 418 11.79 29.68 -20.89
CA ARG A 418 12.39 30.81 -21.58
C ARG A 418 13.22 30.31 -22.75
N GLU A 419 12.80 30.66 -23.95
CA GLU A 419 13.50 30.34 -25.19
C GLU A 419 14.34 31.52 -25.69
N GLY A 420 15.18 31.28 -26.70
CA GLY A 420 15.97 32.34 -27.32
C GLY A 420 17.12 32.85 -26.45
N LEU A 421 17.66 32.01 -25.56
CA LEU A 421 18.91 32.32 -24.88
C LEU A 421 20.08 32.27 -25.88
N PRO A 422 21.21 32.90 -25.56
CA PRO A 422 22.41 32.84 -26.39
C PRO A 422 22.79 31.40 -26.76
N ARG A 423 23.39 31.20 -27.95
CA ARG A 423 23.80 29.90 -28.47
C ARG A 423 22.64 28.91 -28.69
N GLY A 424 21.43 29.42 -28.96
CA GLY A 424 20.24 28.61 -29.22
C GLY A 424 19.71 27.88 -27.98
N GLY A 425 20.12 28.32 -26.79
CA GLY A 425 19.76 27.72 -25.53
C GLY A 425 18.33 28.02 -25.10
N ALA A 426 17.88 27.28 -24.10
CA ALA A 426 16.62 27.49 -23.41
C ALA A 426 16.83 27.32 -21.90
N ALA A 427 15.97 27.95 -21.10
CA ALA A 427 15.95 27.73 -19.67
C ALA A 427 14.55 27.34 -19.21
N VAL A 428 14.52 26.48 -18.21
CA VAL A 428 13.30 25.99 -17.60
C VAL A 428 13.36 26.20 -16.10
N ALA A 429 12.24 26.61 -15.51
CA ALA A 429 12.06 26.69 -14.07
C ALA A 429 10.83 25.89 -13.63
N TYR A 430 11.00 25.07 -12.61
CA TYR A 430 9.93 24.36 -11.93
C TYR A 430 9.89 24.75 -10.45
N ALA A 431 8.70 24.97 -9.92
CA ALA A 431 8.46 24.92 -8.49
C ALA A 431 7.30 23.96 -8.23
N LEU A 432 7.60 22.78 -7.72
CA LEU A 432 6.62 21.75 -7.38
C LEU A 432 6.46 21.71 -5.86
N ARG A 433 5.23 21.66 -5.35
CA ARG A 433 4.93 21.70 -3.91
C ARG A 433 4.05 20.57 -3.48
N TRP A 434 4.39 19.98 -2.35
CA TRP A 434 3.61 18.95 -1.66
C TRP A 434 3.12 19.52 -0.36
N GLU A 435 1.92 20.11 -0.40
CA GLU A 435 1.27 20.73 0.75
C GLU A 435 0.29 19.74 1.38
N GLY A 436 0.36 19.58 2.70
CA GLY A 436 -0.55 18.69 3.42
C GLY A 436 -0.03 17.26 3.54
N ASP A 437 -0.55 16.33 2.73
CA ASP A 437 -0.39 14.88 2.96
C ASP A 437 1.08 14.43 2.87
N VAL A 438 1.55 13.76 3.92
CA VAL A 438 2.89 13.19 4.03
C VAL A 438 3.18 12.18 2.93
N ALA A 439 2.20 11.35 2.58
CA ALA A 439 2.38 10.27 1.62
C ALA A 439 2.71 10.83 0.22
N ALA A 440 2.16 12.00 -0.12
CA ALA A 440 2.47 12.68 -1.37
C ALA A 440 3.92 13.19 -1.41
N GLY A 441 4.43 13.69 -0.27
CA GLY A 441 5.78 14.26 -0.18
C GLY A 441 6.93 13.26 -0.22
N GLU A 442 6.70 11.96 -0.03
CA GLU A 442 7.77 10.95 -0.11
C GLU A 442 8.30 10.78 -1.55
N VAL A 443 7.48 11.05 -2.57
CA VAL A 443 7.88 11.01 -3.99
C VAL A 443 8.96 12.06 -4.29
N THR A 444 9.03 13.14 -3.50
CA THR A 444 10.12 14.14 -3.62
C THR A 444 11.51 13.55 -3.39
N GLU A 445 11.61 12.41 -2.73
CA GLU A 445 12.88 11.71 -2.49
C GLU A 445 13.31 10.86 -3.68
N LEU A 446 12.37 10.52 -4.56
CA LEU A 446 12.59 9.73 -5.78
C LEU A 446 12.78 10.61 -7.03
N HIS A 447 12.23 11.82 -7.03
CA HIS A 447 12.44 12.80 -8.11
C HIS A 447 13.79 13.52 -7.92
N ASP A 448 14.87 12.83 -8.29
CA ASP A 448 16.25 13.33 -8.25
C ASP A 448 16.84 13.44 -9.68
N PRO A 449 17.54 14.54 -10.02
CA PRO A 449 18.16 14.74 -11.33
C PRO A 449 19.07 13.59 -11.78
N THR A 450 19.75 12.94 -10.85
CA THR A 450 20.65 11.81 -11.15
C THR A 450 19.89 10.53 -11.56
N ILE A 451 18.57 10.49 -11.35
CA ILE A 451 17.69 9.39 -11.76
C ILE A 451 16.93 9.79 -13.03
N CYS A 452 16.29 10.97 -13.04
CA CYS A 452 15.39 11.36 -14.13
C CYS A 452 16.13 11.83 -15.39
N MET A 453 17.29 12.49 -15.26
CA MET A 453 18.06 12.96 -16.41
C MET A 453 18.66 11.79 -17.22
N PRO A 454 19.30 10.77 -16.61
CA PRO A 454 19.73 9.58 -17.35
C PRO A 454 18.58 8.80 -17.98
N ALA A 455 17.41 8.78 -17.35
CA ALA A 455 16.23 8.09 -17.90
C ALA A 455 15.74 8.70 -19.22
N ILE A 456 16.05 9.98 -19.49
CA ILE A 456 15.75 10.66 -20.77
C ILE A 456 16.98 10.73 -21.71
N GLY A 457 18.04 9.97 -21.42
CA GLY A 457 19.23 9.86 -22.27
C GLY A 457 20.32 10.90 -21.99
N ALA A 458 20.23 11.68 -20.91
CA ALA A 458 21.26 12.62 -20.52
C ALA A 458 22.41 11.94 -19.76
N ARG A 459 23.65 12.20 -20.15
CA ARG A 459 24.84 11.67 -19.47
C ARG A 459 25.30 12.64 -18.39
N LEU A 460 25.44 12.18 -17.16
CA LEU A 460 26.04 12.98 -16.08
C LEU A 460 27.53 13.20 -16.37
N GLU A 461 27.97 14.46 -16.38
CA GLU A 461 29.38 14.83 -16.60
C GLU A 461 30.06 15.37 -15.33
N HIS A 462 29.34 16.14 -14.51
CA HIS A 462 29.90 16.79 -13.32
C HIS A 462 28.84 17.03 -12.23
N GLY A 463 29.28 17.11 -10.97
CA GLY A 463 28.45 17.40 -9.79
C GLY A 463 28.18 16.19 -8.88
N PRO A 464 27.50 16.38 -7.73
CA PRO A 464 26.89 17.66 -7.31
C PRO A 464 27.92 18.65 -6.77
N ASP A 465 27.85 19.90 -7.24
CA ASP A 465 28.39 21.07 -6.53
C ASP A 465 27.28 21.74 -5.72
N GLN A 466 27.62 22.45 -4.64
CA GLN A 466 26.63 23.25 -3.91
C GLN A 466 26.74 24.73 -4.28
N VAL A 467 25.61 25.31 -4.70
CA VAL A 467 25.46 26.73 -5.00
C VAL A 467 24.51 27.35 -3.97
N ARG A 468 25.04 28.25 -3.15
CA ARG A 468 24.28 28.98 -2.13
C ARG A 468 23.78 30.30 -2.73
N VAL A 469 22.49 30.52 -2.67
CA VAL A 469 21.83 31.74 -3.16
C VAL A 469 21.04 32.34 -2.00
N VAL A 470 21.29 33.60 -1.68
CA VAL A 470 20.49 34.34 -0.69
C VAL A 470 19.36 35.04 -1.44
N GLU A 471 18.13 34.71 -1.08
CA GLU A 471 16.96 35.36 -1.68
C GLU A 471 16.84 36.80 -1.16
N SER A 472 16.66 37.73 -2.10
CA SER A 472 16.92 39.16 -1.87
C SER A 472 15.89 39.86 -0.99
N TYR A 473 14.71 39.28 -0.74
CA TYR A 473 13.62 39.94 0.01
C TYR A 473 13.46 39.39 1.42
N SER A 474 13.44 38.07 1.55
CA SER A 474 13.35 37.32 2.81
C SER A 474 14.69 37.22 3.56
N GLY A 475 15.82 37.40 2.84
CA GLY A 475 17.16 37.19 3.37
C GLY A 475 17.48 35.71 3.67
N ARG A 476 16.63 34.77 3.25
CA ARG A 476 16.83 33.33 3.49
C ARG A 476 17.85 32.77 2.50
N GLU A 477 18.74 31.93 3.03
CA GLU A 477 19.69 31.17 2.22
C GLU A 477 19.01 29.92 1.64
N ILE A 478 19.09 29.77 0.31
CA ILE A 478 18.65 28.61 -0.44
C ILE A 478 19.89 27.91 -1.00
N VAL A 479 19.98 26.60 -0.78
CA VAL A 479 21.10 25.79 -1.28
C VAL A 479 20.59 24.96 -2.44
N PHE A 480 21.20 25.14 -3.61
CA PHE A 480 20.96 24.33 -4.81
C PHE A 480 22.11 23.35 -4.99
N ASP A 481 21.77 22.08 -5.22
CA ASP A 481 22.70 21.11 -5.77
C ASP A 481 22.76 21.36 -7.30
N ALA A 482 23.96 21.45 -7.84
CA ALA A 482 24.22 21.75 -9.25
C ALA A 482 24.91 20.57 -9.94
N TRP A 483 24.32 20.09 -11.03
CA TRP A 483 24.90 19.07 -11.90
C TRP A 483 25.02 19.57 -13.33
N ARG A 484 25.99 19.01 -14.04
CA ARG A 484 26.12 19.16 -15.49
C ARG A 484 25.85 17.84 -16.18
N PHE A 485 24.93 17.87 -17.12
CA PHE A 485 24.60 16.76 -18.00
C PHE A 485 24.89 17.11 -19.45
N SER A 486 25.06 16.10 -20.29
CA SER A 486 25.18 16.21 -21.74
C SER A 486 24.14 15.34 -22.43
N THR A 487 23.39 15.93 -23.35
CA THR A 487 22.34 15.25 -24.12
C THR A 487 22.54 15.58 -25.59
N ALA A 488 22.79 14.56 -26.41
CA ALA A 488 23.06 14.71 -27.85
C ALA A 488 24.17 15.76 -28.17
N GLY A 489 25.16 15.90 -27.29
CA GLY A 489 26.27 16.84 -27.43
C GLY A 489 26.01 18.25 -26.88
N ALA A 490 24.78 18.58 -26.47
CA ALA A 490 24.46 19.85 -25.82
C ALA A 490 24.60 19.75 -24.29
N THR A 491 25.21 20.77 -23.69
CA THR A 491 25.36 20.89 -22.24
C THR A 491 24.06 21.35 -21.58
N GLN A 492 23.77 20.78 -20.41
CA GLN A 492 22.63 21.14 -19.57
C GLN A 492 23.07 21.24 -18.11
N HIS A 493 22.88 22.41 -17.50
CA HIS A 493 23.08 22.63 -16.08
C HIS A 493 21.75 22.50 -15.34
N VAL A 494 21.69 21.60 -14.36
CA VAL A 494 20.51 21.37 -13.54
C VAL A 494 20.81 21.81 -12.12
N PHE A 495 20.06 22.80 -11.64
CA PHE A 495 20.09 23.28 -10.27
C PHE A 495 18.84 22.80 -9.55
N PHE A 496 19.02 22.13 -8.43
CA PHE A 496 17.92 21.47 -7.72
C PHE A 496 17.98 21.79 -6.23
N CYS A 497 16.87 22.27 -5.69
CA CYS A 497 16.70 22.49 -4.26
C CYS A 497 15.48 21.71 -3.77
N VAL A 498 15.64 20.99 -2.66
CA VAL A 498 14.51 20.51 -1.86
C VAL A 498 14.39 21.42 -0.65
N TRP A 499 13.31 22.17 -0.59
CA TRP A 499 13.01 23.09 0.49
C TRP A 499 12.04 22.46 1.50
N ASP A 500 12.41 22.53 2.77
CA ASP A 500 11.58 22.11 3.88
C ASP A 500 10.70 23.29 4.33
N ALA A 501 9.50 23.36 3.77
CA ALA A 501 8.58 24.44 4.04
C ALA A 501 8.04 24.39 5.47
N PHE A 502 7.97 23.20 6.09
CA PHE A 502 7.53 23.06 7.48
C PHE A 502 8.46 23.81 8.45
N HIS A 503 9.78 23.72 8.25
CA HIS A 503 10.77 24.42 9.08
C HIS A 503 11.31 25.72 8.46
N GLY A 504 10.98 26.01 7.19
CA GLY A 504 11.48 27.17 6.45
C GLY A 504 13.00 27.14 6.24
N ARG A 505 13.57 25.97 5.91
CA ARG A 505 15.02 25.78 5.71
C ARG A 505 15.30 24.90 4.48
N PRO A 506 16.48 25.02 3.86
CA PRO A 506 16.88 24.09 2.79
C PRO A 506 17.12 22.70 3.39
N ARG A 507 16.71 21.65 2.68
CA ARG A 507 17.00 20.27 3.08
C ARG A 507 18.40 19.92 2.59
N THR A 508 19.37 19.90 3.51
CA THR A 508 20.73 19.43 3.19
C THR A 508 20.68 17.95 2.82
N ARG A 509 21.05 17.63 1.57
CA ARG A 509 21.29 16.26 1.15
C ARG A 509 22.74 15.89 1.46
N ASP A 510 22.92 14.70 2.03
CA ASP A 510 24.24 14.13 2.25
C ASP A 510 24.83 13.71 0.89
N PRO A 511 25.92 14.35 0.41
CA PRO A 511 26.52 14.06 -0.89
C PRO A 511 26.91 12.58 -1.05
N ALA A 512 27.24 11.89 0.06
CA ALA A 512 27.59 10.46 0.04
C ALA A 512 26.38 9.54 -0.23
N THR A 513 25.16 10.08 -0.16
CA THR A 513 23.91 9.36 -0.44
C THR A 513 23.24 9.79 -1.75
N VAL A 514 23.82 10.77 -2.46
CA VAL A 514 23.35 11.23 -3.77
C VAL A 514 23.74 10.17 -4.82
N GLY A 515 22.77 9.64 -5.56
CA GLY A 515 22.96 8.62 -6.60
C GLY A 515 23.01 7.16 -6.12
N ALA A 516 23.21 6.91 -4.82
CA ALA A 516 22.77 5.63 -4.25
C ALA A 516 21.24 5.62 -4.29
N ARG A 517 20.59 4.49 -4.60
CA ARG A 517 19.15 4.30 -4.41
C ARG A 517 18.84 4.53 -2.92
N SER A 518 18.70 5.79 -2.52
CA SER A 518 18.59 6.24 -1.14
C SER A 518 17.16 6.03 -0.72
N TRP A 519 16.82 4.75 -0.55
CA TRP A 519 15.84 4.37 0.44
C TRP A 519 16.25 5.09 1.71
N SER A 520 15.49 6.13 2.06
CA SER A 520 15.59 6.89 3.31
C SER A 520 16.04 5.92 4.43
N PRO A 521 17.30 5.99 4.91
CA PRO A 521 17.75 5.03 5.89
C PRO A 521 16.81 5.13 7.11
N PRO A 522 16.58 4.05 7.88
CA PRO A 522 15.67 4.08 9.03
C PRO A 522 15.88 5.30 9.95
N ARG A 523 17.11 5.82 10.03
CA ARG A 523 17.47 7.07 10.71
C ARG A 523 16.62 8.28 10.27
N PHE A 524 16.48 8.50 8.97
CA PHE A 524 15.76 9.64 8.41
C PHE A 524 14.26 9.55 8.71
N ARG A 525 13.70 8.35 8.61
CA ARG A 525 12.29 8.09 8.94
C ARG A 525 11.99 8.36 10.42
N LEU A 526 12.93 8.01 11.30
CA LEU A 526 12.82 8.29 12.73
C LEU A 526 13.08 9.78 13.06
N GLU A 527 13.98 10.45 12.34
CA GLU A 527 14.18 11.90 12.43
C GLU A 527 12.88 12.66 12.11
N ARG A 528 12.12 12.24 11.09
CA ARG A 528 10.80 12.84 10.81
C ARG A 528 9.83 12.74 11.98
N VAL A 529 9.85 11.62 12.71
CA VAL A 529 9.05 11.45 13.94
C VAL A 529 9.56 12.39 15.02
N ALA A 530 10.88 12.45 15.23
CA ALA A 530 11.51 13.31 16.24
C ALA A 530 11.27 14.80 15.99
N GLU A 531 11.19 15.22 14.73
CA GLU A 531 10.85 16.59 14.33
C GLU A 531 9.33 16.85 14.32
N GLY A 532 8.51 15.84 14.64
CA GLY A 532 7.05 15.95 14.66
C GLY A 532 6.47 16.30 13.29
N ARG A 533 7.03 15.74 12.22
CA ARG A 533 6.55 15.94 10.85
C ARG A 533 5.44 14.95 10.50
N ARG A 534 4.20 15.42 10.50
CA ARG A 534 3.02 14.69 9.96
C ARG A 534 2.41 15.36 8.73
N ARG A 535 3.14 16.29 8.12
CA ARG A 535 2.82 16.89 6.82
C ARG A 535 4.03 16.74 5.92
N ALA A 536 3.80 16.72 4.60
CA ALA A 536 4.90 16.83 3.64
C ALA A 536 5.53 18.22 3.77
N ASP A 537 4.78 19.25 3.36
CA ASP A 537 5.18 20.65 3.34
C ASP A 537 6.60 20.80 2.78
N LEU A 538 6.79 20.25 1.58
CA LEU A 538 8.04 20.31 0.82
C LEU A 538 7.81 21.11 -0.46
N ALA A 539 8.87 21.76 -0.93
CA ALA A 539 8.93 22.27 -2.28
C ALA A 539 10.19 21.78 -2.98
N GLN A 540 10.08 21.47 -4.26
CA GLN A 540 11.20 21.29 -5.16
C GLN A 540 11.28 22.50 -6.06
N VAL A 541 12.41 23.20 -6.01
CA VAL A 541 12.70 24.31 -6.91
C VAL A 541 13.81 23.86 -7.83
N ILE A 542 13.54 23.85 -9.14
CA ILE A 542 14.42 23.31 -10.15
C ILE A 542 14.64 24.38 -11.22
N PHE A 543 15.89 24.63 -11.56
CA PHE A 543 16.25 25.44 -12.73
C PHE A 543 17.12 24.61 -13.66
N VAL A 544 16.80 24.60 -14.95
CA VAL A 544 17.58 23.94 -15.98
C VAL A 544 18.01 24.98 -16.99
N LEU A 545 19.31 25.06 -17.27
CA LEU A 545 19.89 25.91 -18.31
C LEU A 545 20.48 25.02 -19.39
N GLN A 546 20.02 25.17 -20.62
CA GLN A 546 20.48 24.40 -21.78
C GLN A 546 21.28 25.27 -22.75
N GLY A 547 22.26 24.65 -23.41
CA GLY A 547 23.16 25.31 -24.36
C GLY A 547 24.59 25.33 -23.84
N GLU A 548 25.53 25.84 -24.64
CA GLU A 548 26.94 25.91 -24.22
C GLU A 548 27.13 27.06 -23.23
N ALA A 549 26.98 26.84 -21.93
CA ALA A 549 27.40 27.77 -20.88
C ALA A 549 28.51 27.11 -20.03
N THR A 550 29.47 27.88 -19.54
CA THR A 550 30.45 27.37 -18.57
C THR A 550 29.82 27.22 -17.17
N ASP A 551 30.38 26.38 -16.30
CA ASP A 551 29.84 26.19 -14.94
C ASP A 551 29.79 27.51 -14.14
N ALA A 552 30.75 28.41 -14.37
CA ALA A 552 30.78 29.73 -13.76
C ALA A 552 29.65 30.63 -14.26
N GLU A 553 29.43 30.68 -15.57
CA GLU A 553 28.33 31.44 -16.18
C GLU A 553 26.96 30.91 -15.73
N ALA A 554 26.81 29.58 -15.65
CA ALA A 554 25.58 28.94 -15.19
C ALA A 554 25.26 29.29 -13.73
N ARG A 555 26.26 29.38 -12.85
CA ARG A 555 26.08 29.81 -11.45
C ARG A 555 25.65 31.26 -11.32
N VAL A 556 26.22 32.17 -12.12
CA VAL A 556 25.80 33.58 -12.15
C VAL A 556 24.38 33.71 -12.71
N TRP A 557 24.06 32.92 -13.73
CA TRP A 557 22.72 32.85 -14.28
C TRP A 557 21.70 32.40 -13.23
N LEU A 558 22.00 31.37 -12.42
CA LEU A 558 21.12 30.91 -11.34
C LEU A 558 20.80 32.03 -10.34
N GLN A 559 21.79 32.80 -9.89
CA GLN A 559 21.57 33.91 -8.96
C GLN A 559 20.57 34.93 -9.53
N THR A 560 20.72 35.25 -10.83
CA THR A 560 19.82 36.17 -11.54
C THR A 560 18.42 35.57 -11.67
N ALA A 561 18.31 34.30 -12.08
CA ALA A 561 17.03 33.61 -12.24
C ALA A 561 16.27 33.48 -10.92
N VAL A 562 16.95 33.19 -9.81
CA VAL A 562 16.33 33.13 -8.47
C VAL A 562 15.80 34.50 -8.05
N ALA A 563 16.58 35.57 -8.24
CA ALA A 563 16.13 36.93 -7.90
C ALA A 563 14.96 37.42 -8.78
N GLU A 564 14.95 37.00 -10.05
CA GLU A 564 13.91 37.37 -11.02
C GLU A 564 12.60 36.60 -10.75
N LEU A 565 12.68 35.28 -10.57
CA LEU A 565 11.54 34.37 -10.59
C LEU A 565 11.06 33.93 -9.21
N LEU A 566 11.95 33.73 -8.25
CA LEU A 566 11.56 33.11 -6.98
C LEU A 566 10.99 34.17 -6.02
N ARG A 567 9.90 33.84 -5.35
CA ARG A 567 9.35 34.66 -4.27
C ARG A 567 8.79 33.79 -3.15
N GLU A 568 8.80 34.31 -1.93
CA GLU A 568 8.12 33.69 -0.81
C GLU A 568 6.60 33.72 -1.06
N LYS A 569 5.93 32.60 -0.78
CA LYS A 569 4.49 32.45 -0.81
C LYS A 569 3.95 32.92 0.55
N HIS A 570 3.32 34.09 0.55
CA HIS A 570 2.64 34.66 1.71
C HIS A 570 1.30 33.97 2.01
#